data_AF-A0A7S0CJS7-F1
#
_entry.id   AF-A0A7S0CJS7-F1
#
_cell.length_a   1.000
_cell.length_b   1.000
_cell.length_c   1.000
_cell.angle_alpha   90.00
_cell.angle_beta   90.00
_cell.angle_gamma   90.00
#
_symmetry.space_group_name_H-M   'P 1'
#
loop_
_entity.id
_entity.type
_entity.pdbx_description
1 polymer ?
#
loop_
_entity_poly.entity_id
_entity_poly.type
_entity_poly.pdbx_seq_one_letter_code
_entity_poly.pdbx_strand_id
1 'polypeptide(L)'
;GRSSENKTVIYFDSFLLDTETWVWRKGPTPTLVQENTKNVGPQRVGHGAVLASLEPTTTSNKDKSSGSGSACEVLVFGGRAPNGVFGNDVQRLIIDTLEPDTNDKPTKR
;
A
#
# COMPACT_ATOMS: atom_id res chain seq x y z
N GLY A 1 27.41 -4.44 -17.15
CA GLY A 1 26.03 -4.77 -16.78
C GLY A 1 25.93 -4.88 -15.27
N ARG A 2 25.25 -3.95 -14.63
CA ARG A 2 24.77 -4.10 -13.24
C ARG A 2 23.27 -3.89 -13.34
N SER A 3 22.56 -5.00 -13.48
CA SER A 3 21.10 -5.01 -13.40
C SER A 3 20.73 -4.41 -12.06
N SER A 4 20.05 -3.27 -12.09
CA SER A 4 19.21 -2.79 -10.99
C SER A 4 18.34 -3.94 -10.54
N GLU A 5 18.76 -4.65 -9.50
CA GLU A 5 17.92 -5.61 -8.80
C GLU A 5 16.77 -4.81 -8.22
N ASN A 6 15.71 -4.74 -9.03
CA ASN A 6 14.43 -4.16 -8.71
C ASN A 6 14.08 -4.62 -7.30
N LYS A 7 13.95 -3.64 -6.42
CA LYS A 7 13.33 -3.74 -5.09
C LYS A 7 11.98 -4.44 -5.25
N THR A 8 11.99 -5.77 -5.25
CA THR A 8 10.86 -6.57 -5.73
C THR A 8 9.82 -6.60 -4.62
N VAL A 9 8.86 -5.69 -4.65
CA VAL A 9 7.80 -5.63 -3.63
C VAL A 9 6.98 -6.92 -3.58
N ILE A 10 6.44 -7.26 -2.40
CA ILE A 10 5.60 -8.45 -2.16
C ILE A 10 4.37 -8.37 -3.06
N TYR A 11 3.78 -7.18 -3.17
CA TYR A 11 2.54 -6.94 -3.90
C TYR A 11 2.83 -6.07 -5.13
N PHE A 12 2.90 -6.68 -6.30
CA PHE A 12 3.02 -5.90 -7.53
C PHE A 12 1.75 -5.09 -7.80
N ASP A 13 0.61 -5.67 -7.43
CA ASP A 13 -0.70 -5.02 -7.46
C ASP A 13 -1.33 -5.07 -6.07
N SER A 14 -1.97 -3.97 -5.68
CA SER A 14 -2.84 -3.90 -4.51
C SER A 14 -4.23 -3.47 -4.97
N PHE A 15 -5.25 -3.91 -4.23
CA PHE A 15 -6.65 -3.60 -4.53
C PHE A 15 -7.33 -3.21 -3.23
N LEU A 16 -8.22 -2.23 -3.31
CA LEU A 16 -9.07 -1.80 -2.20
C LEU A 16 -10.51 -2.13 -2.57
N LEU A 17 -11.21 -2.80 -1.65
CA LEU A 17 -12.65 -3.00 -1.74
C LEU A 17 -13.34 -1.91 -0.94
N ASP A 18 -14.18 -1.12 -1.62
CA ASP A 18 -15.16 -0.28 -0.95
C ASP A 18 -16.33 -1.17 -0.51
N THR A 19 -16.57 -1.25 0.80
CA THR A 19 -17.63 -2.10 1.37
C THR A 19 -19.01 -1.47 1.35
N GLU A 20 -19.11 -0.17 1.04
CA GLU A 20 -20.40 0.52 0.88
C GLU A 20 -20.93 0.33 -0.55
N THR A 21 -20.05 0.47 -1.54
CA THR A 21 -20.40 0.35 -2.97
C THR A 21 -20.11 -1.03 -3.57
N TRP A 22 -19.35 -1.87 -2.87
CA TRP A 22 -18.89 -3.18 -3.34
C TRP A 22 -18.02 -3.13 -4.60
N VAL A 23 -17.37 -2.00 -4.85
CA VAL A 23 -16.51 -1.79 -6.01
C VAL A 23 -15.05 -1.99 -5.61
N TRP A 24 -14.34 -2.77 -6.42
CA TRP A 24 -12.88 -2.87 -6.34
C TRP A 24 -12.24 -1.70 -7.07
N ARG A 25 -11.26 -1.07 -6.43
CA ARG A 25 -10.39 -0.07 -7.06
C ARG A 25 -8.93 -0.47 -6.92
N LYS A 26 -8.09 0.07 -7.81
CA LYS A 26 -6.64 -0.11 -7.69
C LYS A 26 -6.15 0.57 -6.41
N GLY A 27 -5.38 -0.15 -5.61
CA GLY A 27 -4.78 0.36 -4.39
C GLY A 27 -3.42 1.04 -4.64
N PRO A 28 -2.79 1.55 -3.57
CA PRO A 28 -1.50 2.21 -3.66
C PRO A 28 -0.37 1.22 -3.99
N THR A 29 0.69 1.73 -4.60
CA THR A 29 1.89 0.92 -4.85
C THR A 29 2.66 0.73 -3.53
N PRO A 30 2.99 -0.51 -3.12
CA PRO A 30 3.75 -0.71 -1.88
C PRO A 30 5.17 -0.19 -2.00
N THR A 31 5.73 0.18 -0.84
CA THR A 31 7.12 0.63 -0.73
C THR A 31 7.85 -0.17 0.34
N LEU A 32 9.13 -0.47 0.13
CA LEU A 32 9.98 -1.07 1.17
C LEU A 32 10.28 -0.02 2.24
N VAL A 33 10.11 -0.40 3.50
CA VAL A 33 10.36 0.48 4.65
C VAL A 33 11.83 0.45 5.08
N GLN A 34 12.51 -0.68 4.88
CA GLN A 34 13.85 -0.92 5.42
C GLN A 34 14.84 -1.29 4.31
N GLU A 35 16.05 -0.74 4.40
CA GLU A 35 17.19 -1.13 3.60
C GLU A 35 17.83 -2.41 4.14
N ASN A 36 18.55 -3.16 3.30
CA ASN A 36 19.28 -4.39 3.67
C ASN A 36 18.41 -5.53 4.25
N THR A 37 17.14 -5.60 3.86
CA THR A 37 16.27 -6.72 4.21
C THR A 37 16.30 -7.83 3.17
N LYS A 38 16.04 -9.06 3.61
CA LYS A 38 15.88 -10.22 2.75
C LYS A 38 14.43 -10.26 2.27
N ASN A 39 14.26 -9.83 1.04
CA ASN A 39 13.02 -9.97 0.30
C ASN A 39 13.03 -11.29 -0.48
N VAL A 40 12.01 -12.14 -0.28
CA VAL A 40 11.94 -13.48 -0.92
C VAL A 40 10.96 -13.53 -2.11
N GLY A 41 10.60 -12.38 -2.68
CA GLY A 41 9.77 -12.25 -3.88
C GLY A 41 8.25 -12.39 -3.63
N PRO A 42 7.38 -12.17 -4.62
CA PRO A 42 5.93 -12.11 -4.42
C PRO A 42 5.30 -13.46 -4.06
N GLN A 43 5.92 -14.57 -4.46
CA GLN A 43 5.43 -15.91 -4.16
C GLN A 43 5.81 -16.30 -2.72
N ARG A 44 4.99 -15.95 -1.74
CA ARG A 44 5.15 -16.34 -0.33
C ARG A 44 3.82 -16.29 0.41
N VAL A 45 3.79 -16.91 1.58
CA VAL A 45 2.62 -17.03 2.44
C VAL A 45 2.96 -16.71 3.90
N GLY A 46 1.93 -16.48 4.73
CA GLY A 46 2.09 -16.34 6.18
C GLY A 46 2.71 -15.02 6.63
N HIS A 47 2.48 -13.94 5.88
CA HIS A 47 2.88 -12.59 6.29
C HIS A 47 2.01 -12.09 7.44
N GLY A 48 2.60 -11.28 8.30
CA GLY A 48 1.84 -10.41 9.20
C GLY A 48 1.43 -9.14 8.47
N ALA A 49 0.20 -8.67 8.69
CA ALA A 49 -0.25 -7.37 8.21
C ALA A 49 -0.93 -6.61 9.34
N VAL A 50 -0.63 -5.31 9.48
CA VAL A 50 -1.25 -4.43 10.46
C VAL A 50 -1.71 -3.15 9.79
N LEU A 51 -2.88 -2.67 10.20
CA LEU A 51 -3.38 -1.33 9.85
C LEU A 51 -2.90 -0.36 10.93
N ALA A 52 -2.20 0.69 10.52
CA ALA A 52 -1.73 1.76 11.39
C ALA A 52 -2.31 3.11 10.93
N SER A 53 -2.64 3.96 11.90
CA SER A 53 -2.99 5.36 11.62
C SER A 53 -1.70 6.13 11.37
N LEU A 54 -1.66 6.94 10.31
CA LEU A 54 -0.60 7.93 10.19
C LEU A 54 -1.02 9.14 11.03
N GLU A 55 -0.22 9.46 12.04
CA GLU A 55 -0.37 10.73 12.74
C GLU A 55 -0.23 11.88 11.72
N PRO A 56 -1.09 12.91 11.78
CA PRO A 56 -0.92 14.10 10.95
C PRO A 56 0.45 14.71 11.26
N THR A 57 1.44 14.49 10.40
CA THR A 57 2.74 15.14 10.56
C THR A 57 2.50 16.64 10.47
N THR A 58 2.85 17.37 11.52
CA THR A 58 2.66 18.84 11.64
C THR A 58 3.44 19.66 10.61
N THR A 59 4.10 19.03 9.64
CA THR A 59 4.59 19.66 8.40
C THR A 59 3.47 19.75 7.38
N SER A 60 2.44 20.53 7.70
CA SER A 60 1.55 21.10 6.69
C SER A 60 2.37 22.02 5.79
N ASN A 61 2.81 21.50 4.64
CA ASN A 61 3.01 22.35 3.47
C ASN A 61 1.65 22.99 3.19
N LYS A 62 1.52 24.26 3.61
CA LYS A 62 0.48 25.19 3.15
C LYS A 62 0.66 25.34 1.65
N ASP A 63 0.19 24.39 0.86
CA ASP A 63 -0.07 24.51 -0.57
C ASP A 63 -0.63 23.18 -1.08
N LYS A 64 -1.87 22.89 -0.68
CA LYS A 64 -2.97 22.55 -1.59
C LYS A 64 -4.22 22.28 -0.76
N SER A 65 -5.26 22.98 -1.18
CA SER A 65 -6.63 22.85 -0.72
C SER A 65 -7.15 21.41 -0.72
N SER A 66 -8.19 21.21 0.09
CA SER A 66 -9.19 20.13 0.10
C SER A 66 -8.76 18.76 0.63
N GLY A 67 -9.29 18.41 1.82
CA GLY A 67 -9.44 17.04 2.31
C GLY A 67 -8.76 16.81 3.65
N SER A 68 -9.52 16.92 4.74
CA SER A 68 -9.14 16.43 6.07
C SER A 68 -9.27 14.90 6.11
N GLY A 69 -8.54 14.20 5.23
CA GLY A 69 -8.48 12.75 5.21
C GLY A 69 -7.39 12.27 6.18
N SER A 70 -7.75 11.50 7.19
CA SER A 70 -6.76 10.73 7.95
C SER A 70 -6.13 9.71 7.01
N ALA A 71 -4.84 9.86 6.74
CA ALA A 71 -4.09 8.87 5.99
C ALA A 71 -3.90 7.63 6.88
N CYS A 72 -4.14 6.44 6.31
CA CYS A 72 -3.87 5.18 6.98
C CYS A 72 -2.74 4.46 6.26
N GLU A 73 -1.97 3.64 6.96
CA GLU A 73 -0.99 2.77 6.33
C GLU A 73 -1.25 1.30 6.68
N VAL A 74 -1.01 0.42 5.71
CA VAL A 74 -0.93 -1.03 5.94
C VAL A 74 0.53 -1.42 5.91
N LEU A 75 1.03 -1.93 7.03
CA LEU A 75 2.37 -2.50 7.14
C LEU A 75 2.27 -4.01 6.96
N VAL A 76 3.10 -4.56 6.08
CA VAL A 76 3.23 -6.00 5.83
C VAL A 76 4.64 -6.43 6.15
N PHE A 77 4.77 -7.55 6.88
CA PHE A 77 6.06 -8.08 7.31
C PHE A 77 6.22 -9.55 6.96
N GLY A 78 7.40 -9.87 6.43
CA GLY A 78 7.97 -11.22 6.38
C GLY A 78 7.32 -12.17 5.37
N GLY A 79 6.94 -13.36 5.83
CA GLY A 79 6.40 -14.45 5.02
C GLY A 79 7.43 -15.49 4.60
N ARG A 80 6.93 -16.63 4.12
CA ARG A 80 7.71 -17.82 3.72
C ARG A 80 7.52 -18.10 2.23
N ALA A 81 8.61 -18.18 1.48
CA ALA A 81 8.63 -18.58 0.08
C ALA A 81 8.46 -20.11 -0.10
N PRO A 82 8.04 -20.58 -1.30
CA PRO A 82 7.87 -22.01 -1.61
C PRO A 82 9.10 -22.87 -1.32
N ASN A 83 10.30 -22.32 -1.49
CA ASN A 83 11.57 -22.99 -1.21
C ASN A 83 11.91 -23.07 0.30
N GLY A 84 11.00 -22.65 1.19
CA GLY A 84 11.19 -22.69 2.63
C GLY A 84 11.94 -21.50 3.22
N VAL A 85 12.36 -20.54 2.40
CA VAL A 85 13.11 -19.36 2.86
C VAL A 85 12.16 -18.31 3.44
N PHE A 86 12.52 -17.75 4.59
CA PHE A 86 11.79 -16.65 5.22
C PHE A 86 12.31 -15.29 4.77
N GLY A 87 11.39 -14.39 4.45
CA GLY A 87 11.66 -12.97 4.31
C GLY A 87 11.61 -12.27 5.66
N ASN A 88 12.39 -11.21 5.82
CA ASN A 88 12.35 -10.33 6.98
C ASN A 88 12.14 -8.86 6.57
N ASP A 89 11.67 -8.64 5.33
CA ASP A 89 11.35 -7.31 4.84
C ASP A 89 10.04 -6.77 5.43
N VAL A 90 10.00 -5.46 5.61
CA VAL A 90 8.79 -4.69 5.94
C VAL A 90 8.44 -3.83 4.73
N GLN A 91 7.17 -3.92 4.31
CA GLN A 91 6.61 -3.12 3.24
C GLN A 91 5.41 -2.35 3.75
N ARG A 92 5.16 -1.18 3.16
CA ARG A 92 4.02 -0.34 3.53
C ARG A 92 3.19 0.06 2.31
N LEU A 93 1.89 0.19 2.52
CA LEU A 93 0.92 0.76 1.60
C LEU A 93 0.29 1.97 2.28
N ILE A 94 0.50 3.17 1.74
CA ILE A 94 -0.14 4.39 2.24
C ILE A 94 -1.46 4.58 1.52
N ILE A 95 -2.56 4.58 2.26
CA ILE A 95 -3.92 4.75 1.78
C ILE A 95 -4.32 6.19 2.09
N ASP A 96 -4.28 7.03 1.06
CA ASP A 96 -4.89 8.35 1.13
C ASP A 96 -6.41 8.17 1.07
N THR A 97 -7.10 8.65 2.11
CA THR A 97 -8.56 8.79 2.09
C THR A 97 -8.90 9.96 1.17
N LEU A 98 -8.74 9.75 -0.14
CA LEU A 98 -9.36 10.64 -1.12
C LEU A 98 -10.88 10.50 -0.95
N GLU A 99 -11.51 11.61 -0.60
CA GLU A 99 -12.95 11.82 -0.68
C GLU A 99 -13.49 11.20 -1.98
N PRO A 100 -14.68 10.58 -1.96
CA PRO A 100 -15.26 10.01 -3.16
C PRO A 100 -15.35 11.07 -4.26
N ASP A 101 -14.82 10.77 -5.45
CA ASP A 101 -14.92 11.63 -6.63
C ASP A 101 -16.42 11.89 -6.91
N THR A 102 -16.90 13.08 -6.54
CA THR A 102 -18.31 13.50 -6.72
C THR A 102 -18.66 13.84 -8.17
N ASN A 103 -17.78 13.53 -9.13
CA ASN A 103 -17.92 13.98 -10.51
C ASN A 103 -18.55 12.98 -11.50
N ASP A 104 -18.87 11.75 -11.10
CA ASP A 104 -19.66 10.87 -11.95
C ASP A 104 -21.16 11.16 -11.80
N LYS A 105 -21.63 12.19 -12.52
CA LYS A 105 -23.07 12.36 -12.74
C LYS A 105 -23.58 11.16 -13.53
N PRO A 106 -24.64 10.47 -13.07
CA PRO A 106 -25.24 9.40 -13.84
C PRO A 106 -25.78 9.98 -15.14
N THR A 107 -25.25 9.51 -16.27
CA THR A 107 -25.86 9.78 -17.57
C THR A 107 -27.21 9.07 -17.57
N LYS A 108 -28.30 9.84 -17.44
CA LYS A 108 -29.66 9.31 -17.59
C LYS A 108 -29.73 8.55 -18.92
N ARG A 109 -30.04 7.26 -18.87
CA ARG A 109 -30.57 6.51 -20.00
C ARG A 109 -32.09 6.58 -19.97
#